data_AF-A0A838L8A0-F1
#
_entry.id   AF-A0A838L8A0-F1
#
_cell.length_a   1.000
_cell.length_b   1.000
_cell.length_c   1.000
_cell.angle_alpha   90.00
_cell.angle_beta   90.00
_cell.angle_gamma   90.00
#
_symmetry.space_group_name_H-M   'P 1'
#
loop_
_entity.id
_entity.type
_entity.pdbx_description
1 polymer ?
#
loop_
_entity_poly.entity_id
_entity_poly.type
_entity_poly.pdbx_seq_one_letter_code
_entity_poly.pdbx_strand_id
1 'polypeptide(L)'
;MSPGIGLLVLLAAVLHASWNGLLRSGADRLWSMTMMCIAIALVCAVLVPVVPMPERASWGYALLSALLHVGYNLFLVRTYRSGDLGQTYPISRGSSPVLVSLGAALFAGEMPDTISAIGVLLVSGGIISLAFQGRKLGLGSLPYALGTGCFIGAYSVTDGIGVRLSGTPVGYTVWMCLLWGVLAPPVYALLRDWRSLVRGPRETLIAAGGGVVSLIAYGIVIFAMSLGPMGSVSALRETSVVFAAVIGRVFLNERLTAWRIAACCIVAAGAICIGHDGGARHVVPRRPDAGVAR
;
A
#
# COMPACT_ATOMS: atom_id res chain seq x y z
N MET A 1 -1.08 9.80 -16.54
CA MET A 1 -0.26 10.24 -15.38
C MET A 1 1.12 10.61 -15.90
N SER A 2 1.86 11.57 -15.32
CA SER A 2 3.17 11.90 -15.88
C SER A 2 4.10 10.68 -15.85
N PRO A 3 4.93 10.46 -16.89
CA PRO A 3 5.83 9.30 -16.96
C PRO A 3 6.76 9.18 -15.74
N GLY A 4 7.22 10.32 -15.21
CA GLY A 4 8.08 10.36 -14.02
C GLY A 4 7.40 9.82 -12.76
N ILE A 5 6.14 10.17 -12.52
CA ILE A 5 5.38 9.63 -11.38
C ILE A 5 5.13 8.14 -11.57
N GLY A 6 4.83 7.71 -12.80
CA GLY A 6 4.68 6.28 -13.12
C GLY A 6 5.92 5.47 -12.82
N LEU A 7 7.09 5.95 -13.23
CA LEU A 7 8.36 5.28 -12.95
C LEU A 7 8.67 5.21 -11.45
N LEU A 8 8.37 6.28 -10.70
CA LEU A 8 8.49 6.28 -9.23
C LEU A 8 7.58 5.22 -8.59
N VAL A 9 6.32 5.11 -9.03
CA VAL A 9 5.41 4.10 -8.49
C VAL A 9 5.85 2.68 -8.87
N LEU A 10 6.43 2.47 -10.06
CA LEU A 10 7.01 1.18 -10.43
C LEU A 10 8.25 0.84 -9.59
N LEU A 11 9.10 1.81 -9.28
CA LEU A 11 10.18 1.65 -8.31
C LEU A 11 9.62 1.26 -6.93
N ALA A 12 8.56 1.95 -6.47
CA ALA A 12 7.87 1.60 -5.23
C ALA A 12 7.28 0.19 -5.29
N ALA A 13 6.79 -0.27 -6.44
CA ALA A 13 6.27 -1.62 -6.64
C ALA A 13 7.37 -2.69 -6.52
N VAL A 14 8.59 -2.42 -7.03
CA VAL A 14 9.76 -3.28 -6.83
C VAL A 14 10.15 -3.35 -5.36
N LEU A 15 10.29 -2.21 -4.70
CA LEU A 15 10.58 -2.15 -3.26
C LEU A 15 9.50 -2.86 -2.44
N HIS A 16 8.23 -2.74 -2.85
CA HIS A 16 7.11 -3.46 -2.26
C HIS A 16 7.26 -4.97 -2.36
N ALA A 17 7.62 -5.47 -3.54
CA ALA A 17 7.88 -6.89 -3.76
C ALA A 17 9.02 -7.39 -2.86
N SER A 18 10.09 -6.61 -2.73
CA SER A 18 11.25 -6.94 -1.89
C SER A 18 10.88 -7.04 -0.40
N TRP A 19 10.24 -6.03 0.19
CA TRP A 19 9.90 -6.10 1.62
C TRP A 19 8.81 -7.14 1.92
N ASN A 20 7.85 -7.36 1.00
CA ASN A 20 6.86 -8.43 1.15
C ASN A 20 7.52 -9.81 1.12
N GLY A 21 8.54 -9.99 0.28
CA GLY A 21 9.36 -11.20 0.27
C GLY A 21 10.04 -11.45 1.61
N LEU A 22 10.67 -10.43 2.19
CA LEU A 22 11.29 -10.50 3.52
C LEU A 22 10.26 -10.85 4.60
N LEU A 23 9.11 -10.17 4.64
CA LEU A 23 8.04 -10.45 5.60
C LEU A 23 7.51 -11.89 5.47
N ARG A 24 7.35 -12.40 4.25
CA ARG A 24 6.87 -13.75 3.99
C ARG A 24 7.87 -14.83 4.40
N SER A 25 9.17 -14.54 4.27
CA SER A 25 10.25 -15.46 4.65
C SER A 25 10.43 -15.61 6.16
N GLY A 26 9.94 -14.64 6.95
CA GLY A 26 9.98 -14.70 8.40
C GLY A 26 9.11 -15.82 8.98
N ALA A 27 9.66 -16.59 9.92
CA ALA A 27 8.94 -17.66 10.61
C ALA A 27 7.72 -17.15 11.39
N ASP A 28 7.79 -15.90 11.87
CA ASP A 28 6.70 -15.25 12.59
C ASP A 28 6.36 -13.88 11.99
N ARG A 29 5.24 -13.82 11.28
CA ARG A 29 4.82 -12.62 10.54
C ARG A 29 4.31 -11.52 11.44
N LEU A 30 3.64 -11.87 12.53
CA LEU A 30 3.16 -10.87 13.49
C LEU A 30 4.36 -10.19 14.15
N TRP A 31 5.36 -10.98 14.57
CA TRP A 31 6.60 -10.43 15.10
C TRP A 31 7.38 -9.61 14.07
N SER A 32 7.55 -10.13 12.85
CA SER A 32 8.29 -9.45 11.78
C SER A 32 7.64 -8.12 11.41
N MET A 33 6.31 -8.08 11.30
CA MET A 33 5.56 -6.86 11.03
C MET A 33 5.74 -5.83 12.16
N THR A 34 5.71 -6.27 13.42
CA THR A 34 5.97 -5.38 14.56
C THR A 34 7.38 -4.82 14.54
N MET A 35 8.40 -5.65 14.26
CA MET A 35 9.78 -5.17 14.14
C MET A 35 9.95 -4.18 12.99
N MET A 36 9.29 -4.41 11.87
CA MET A 36 9.23 -3.44 10.77
C MET A 36 8.63 -2.12 11.25
N CYS A 37 7.50 -2.14 11.95
CA CYS A 37 6.89 -0.93 12.51
C CYS A 37 7.78 -0.19 13.52
N ILE A 38 8.52 -0.91 14.38
CA ILE A 38 9.49 -0.29 15.29
C ILE A 38 10.61 0.38 14.52
N ALA A 39 11.19 -0.31 13.52
CA ALA A 39 12.24 0.28 12.69
C ALA A 39 11.74 1.54 11.96
N ILE A 40 10.52 1.51 11.45
CA ILE A 40 9.85 2.67 10.84
C ILE A 40 9.73 3.81 11.87
N ALA A 41 9.22 3.53 13.07
CA ALA A 41 9.09 4.53 14.13
C ALA A 41 10.43 5.17 14.49
N LEU A 42 11.49 4.36 14.62
CA LEU A 42 12.83 4.85 14.94
C LEU A 42 13.40 5.75 13.85
N VAL A 43 13.29 5.33 12.58
CA VAL A 43 13.74 6.16 11.45
C VAL A 43 12.93 7.45 11.38
N CYS A 44 11.61 7.38 11.50
CA CYS A 44 10.76 8.57 11.47
C CYS A 44 11.04 9.51 12.66
N ALA A 45 11.29 8.99 13.86
CA ALA A 45 11.64 9.80 15.03
C ALA A 45 12.93 10.61 14.81
N VAL A 46 13.92 10.04 14.11
CA VAL A 46 15.15 10.75 13.73
C VAL A 46 14.89 11.78 12.63
N LEU A 47 13.92 11.53 11.74
CA LEU A 47 13.57 12.45 10.64
C LEU A 47 12.66 13.61 11.06
N VAL A 48 11.83 13.44 12.10
CA VAL A 48 10.89 14.47 12.59
C VAL A 48 11.53 15.86 12.75
N PRO A 49 12.73 16.02 13.36
CA PRO A 49 13.34 17.33 13.54
C PRO A 49 13.80 18.01 12.25
N VAL A 50 13.97 17.26 11.16
CA VAL A 50 14.56 17.76 9.89
C VAL A 50 13.55 17.87 8.75
N VAL A 51 12.30 17.45 8.96
CA VAL A 51 11.23 17.57 7.98
C VAL A 51 10.26 18.72 8.34
N PRO A 52 9.67 19.40 7.35
CA PRO A 52 8.66 20.41 7.63
C PRO A 52 7.46 19.80 8.36
N MET A 53 6.91 20.55 9.31
CA MET A 53 5.69 20.16 10.02
C MET A 53 4.48 20.18 9.05
N PRO A 54 3.68 19.10 8.99
CA PRO A 54 2.43 19.08 8.24
C PRO A 54 1.43 20.12 8.75
N GLU A 55 0.69 20.71 7.82
CA GLU A 55 -0.41 21.60 8.14
C GLU A 55 -1.45 20.92 9.03
N ARG A 56 -2.05 21.70 9.95
CA ARG A 56 -3.01 21.22 10.97
C ARG A 56 -4.18 20.44 10.37
N ALA A 57 -4.63 20.81 9.17
CA ALA A 57 -5.73 20.15 8.47
C ALA A 57 -5.46 18.66 8.15
N SER A 58 -4.20 18.25 8.05
CA SER A 58 -3.81 16.87 7.72
C SER A 58 -3.73 15.91 8.91
N TRP A 59 -3.68 16.43 10.14
CA TRP A 59 -3.42 15.60 11.34
C TRP A 59 -4.54 14.62 11.68
N GLY A 60 -5.80 15.01 11.45
CA GLY A 60 -6.93 14.10 11.60
C GLY A 60 -6.81 12.88 10.68
N TYR A 61 -6.35 13.10 9.44
CA TYR A 61 -6.09 12.04 8.47
C TYR A 61 -4.88 11.20 8.86
N ALA A 62 -3.79 11.81 9.35
CA ALA A 62 -2.61 11.08 9.82
C ALA A 62 -2.96 10.12 10.97
N LEU A 63 -3.73 10.58 11.97
CA LEU A 63 -4.18 9.76 13.08
C LEU A 63 -5.14 8.66 12.63
N LEU A 64 -6.13 9.00 11.81
CA LEU A 64 -7.09 8.03 11.27
C LEU A 64 -6.36 6.94 10.45
N SER A 65 -5.43 7.34 9.58
CA SER A 65 -4.63 6.41 8.79
C SER A 65 -3.79 5.48 9.67
N ALA A 66 -3.15 6.01 10.72
CA ALA A 66 -2.38 5.20 11.66
C ALA A 66 -3.25 4.13 12.35
N LEU A 67 -4.47 4.48 12.76
CA LEU A 67 -5.44 3.54 13.34
C LEU A 67 -5.93 2.51 12.31
N LEU A 68 -6.19 2.92 11.07
CA LEU A 68 -6.57 2.02 9.99
C LEU A 68 -5.45 1.04 9.64
N HIS A 69 -4.18 1.48 9.67
CA HIS A 69 -3.02 0.61 9.48
C HIS A 69 -2.88 -0.43 10.61
N VAL A 70 -3.24 -0.09 11.86
CA VAL A 70 -3.33 -1.08 12.95
C VAL A 70 -4.41 -2.12 12.64
N GLY A 71 -5.60 -1.68 12.21
CA GLY A 71 -6.68 -2.58 11.80
C GLY A 71 -6.29 -3.50 10.65
N TYR A 72 -5.59 -2.95 9.64
CA TYR A 72 -4.97 -3.70 8.55
C TYR A 72 -4.04 -4.79 9.07
N ASN A 73 -3.10 -4.46 9.97
CA ASN A 73 -2.15 -5.43 10.53
C ASN A 73 -2.87 -6.60 11.21
N LEU A 74 -3.94 -6.32 11.97
CA LEU A 74 -4.74 -7.34 12.65
C LEU A 74 -5.49 -8.24 11.67
N PHE A 75 -6.15 -7.65 10.67
CA PHE A 75 -6.89 -8.40 9.66
C PHE A 75 -5.96 -9.21 8.76
N LEU A 76 -4.78 -8.68 8.42
CA LEU A 76 -3.77 -9.38 7.65
C LEU A 76 -3.28 -10.62 8.40
N VAL A 77 -2.95 -10.48 9.68
CA VAL A 77 -2.51 -11.61 10.51
C VAL A 77 -3.61 -12.66 10.67
N ARG A 78 -4.87 -12.24 10.82
CA ARG A 78 -6.00 -13.20 10.83
C ARG A 78 -6.16 -13.91 9.50
N THR A 79 -6.08 -13.18 8.39
CA THR A 79 -6.11 -13.72 7.03
C THR A 79 -5.01 -14.75 6.80
N TYR A 80 -3.83 -14.53 7.39
CA TYR A 80 -2.72 -15.48 7.34
C TYR A 80 -2.94 -16.75 8.16
N ARG A 81 -3.81 -16.73 9.17
CA ARG A 81 -4.13 -17.89 10.00
C ARG A 81 -5.35 -18.66 9.49
N SER A 82 -6.33 -17.98 8.90
CA SER A 82 -7.63 -18.55 8.55
C SER A 82 -7.75 -19.06 7.11
N GLY A 83 -6.78 -18.78 6.24
CA GLY A 83 -6.87 -19.17 4.84
C GLY A 83 -5.53 -19.54 4.19
N ASP A 84 -5.62 -20.21 3.06
CA ASP A 84 -4.49 -20.46 2.18
C ASP A 84 -3.97 -19.13 1.63
N LEU A 85 -2.71 -18.82 1.93
CA LEU A 85 -2.04 -17.61 1.52
C LEU A 85 -1.99 -17.44 0.00
N GLY A 86 -1.99 -18.56 -0.74
CA GLY A 86 -2.09 -18.54 -2.19
C GLY A 86 -3.38 -17.92 -2.71
N GLN A 87 -4.47 -17.95 -1.91
CA GLN A 87 -5.78 -17.41 -2.29
C GLN A 87 -6.09 -16.08 -1.62
N THR A 88 -5.85 -15.97 -0.32
CA THR A 88 -6.29 -14.80 0.44
C THR A 88 -5.50 -13.55 0.10
N TYR A 89 -4.19 -13.69 -0.14
CA TYR A 89 -3.33 -12.55 -0.46
C TYR A 89 -3.71 -11.87 -1.79
N PRO A 90 -3.91 -12.60 -2.91
CA PRO A 90 -4.38 -11.97 -4.15
C PRO A 90 -5.76 -11.32 -4.02
N ILE A 91 -6.70 -11.88 -3.24
CA ILE A 91 -8.01 -11.26 -3.04
C ILE A 91 -7.88 -9.93 -2.29
N SER A 92 -7.11 -9.90 -1.19
CA SER A 92 -6.89 -8.66 -0.42
C SER A 92 -6.22 -7.58 -1.25
N ARG A 93 -5.17 -7.93 -1.99
CA ARG A 93 -4.40 -6.99 -2.79
C ARG A 93 -5.16 -6.54 -4.02
N GLY A 94 -5.74 -7.47 -4.77
CA GLY A 94 -6.46 -7.18 -6.01
C GLY A 94 -7.79 -6.43 -5.80
N SER A 95 -8.46 -6.58 -4.66
CA SER A 95 -9.65 -5.75 -4.36
C SER A 95 -9.30 -4.30 -4.02
N SER A 96 -8.09 -4.04 -3.52
CA SER A 96 -7.73 -2.74 -2.97
C SER A 96 -7.71 -1.57 -3.99
N PRO A 97 -7.21 -1.68 -5.24
CA PRO A 97 -7.21 -0.55 -6.17
C PRO A 97 -8.62 -0.09 -6.57
N VAL A 98 -9.57 -1.03 -6.70
CA VAL A 98 -10.98 -0.69 -6.95
C VAL A 98 -11.54 0.07 -5.76
N LEU A 99 -11.29 -0.41 -4.53
CA LEU A 99 -11.76 0.25 -3.31
C LEU A 99 -11.14 1.64 -3.13
N VAL A 100 -9.85 1.80 -3.45
CA VAL A 100 -9.21 3.13 -3.46
C VAL A 100 -9.85 4.03 -4.50
N SER A 101 -10.10 3.54 -5.71
CA SER A 101 -10.70 4.34 -6.78
C SER A 101 -12.13 4.78 -6.42
N LEU A 102 -12.93 3.89 -5.85
CA LEU A 102 -14.28 4.19 -5.37
C LEU A 102 -14.26 5.17 -4.20
N GLY A 103 -13.37 4.96 -3.22
CA GLY A 103 -13.23 5.85 -2.07
C GLY A 103 -12.71 7.23 -2.47
N ALA A 104 -11.77 7.31 -3.41
CA ALA A 104 -11.28 8.58 -3.94
C ALA A 104 -12.37 9.33 -4.71
N ALA A 105 -13.21 8.63 -5.48
CA ALA A 105 -14.38 9.24 -6.14
C ALA A 105 -15.39 9.79 -5.11
N LEU A 106 -15.66 9.03 -4.04
CA LEU A 106 -16.65 9.40 -3.03
C LEU A 106 -16.18 10.52 -2.08
N PHE A 107 -14.94 10.45 -1.59
CA PHE A 107 -14.43 11.34 -0.54
C PHE A 107 -13.55 12.47 -1.05
N ALA A 108 -12.90 12.29 -2.21
CA ALA A 108 -12.02 13.29 -2.80
C ALA A 108 -12.54 13.87 -4.13
N GLY A 109 -13.69 13.39 -4.62
CA GLY A 109 -14.25 13.79 -5.91
C GLY A 109 -13.39 13.38 -7.11
N GLU A 110 -12.47 12.42 -6.93
CA GLU A 110 -11.55 11.98 -7.98
C GLU A 110 -12.18 10.87 -8.83
N MET A 111 -12.57 11.17 -10.07
CA MET A 111 -13.00 10.15 -11.02
C MET A 111 -11.86 9.83 -12.00
N PRO A 112 -11.42 8.57 -12.11
CA PRO A 112 -10.48 8.18 -13.14
C PRO A 112 -11.14 8.30 -14.52
N ASP A 113 -10.36 8.68 -15.53
CA ASP A 113 -10.81 8.58 -16.91
C ASP A 113 -11.08 7.12 -17.30
N THR A 114 -11.80 6.89 -18.39
CA THR A 114 -12.22 5.56 -18.82
C THR A 114 -11.05 4.59 -18.99
N ILE A 115 -9.92 5.03 -19.54
CA ILE A 115 -8.76 4.17 -19.78
C ILE A 115 -8.07 3.84 -18.45
N SER A 116 -7.92 4.82 -17.55
CA SER A 116 -7.41 4.58 -16.20
C SER A 116 -8.31 3.62 -15.41
N ALA A 117 -9.64 3.76 -15.53
CA ALA A 117 -10.60 2.87 -14.89
C ALA A 117 -10.49 1.42 -15.40
N ILE A 118 -10.38 1.24 -16.72
CA ILE A 118 -10.10 -0.06 -17.33
C ILE A 118 -8.77 -0.62 -16.80
N GLY A 119 -7.73 0.21 -16.72
CA GLY A 119 -6.43 -0.19 -16.19
C GLY A 119 -6.49 -0.67 -14.74
N VAL A 120 -7.21 0.03 -13.87
CA VAL A 120 -7.48 -0.39 -12.48
C VAL A 120 -8.20 -1.74 -12.46
N LEU A 121 -9.24 -1.92 -13.26
CA LEU A 121 -9.99 -3.18 -13.33
C LEU A 121 -9.14 -4.35 -13.84
N LEU A 122 -8.28 -4.11 -14.84
CA LEU A 122 -7.35 -5.12 -15.36
C LEU A 122 -6.33 -5.53 -14.29
N VAL A 123 -5.70 -4.57 -13.59
CA VAL A 123 -4.76 -4.87 -12.51
C VAL A 123 -5.46 -5.68 -11.41
N SER A 124 -6.62 -5.21 -10.94
CA SER A 124 -7.39 -5.86 -9.89
C SER A 124 -7.85 -7.27 -10.29
N GLY A 125 -8.43 -7.41 -11.48
CA GLY A 125 -8.88 -8.69 -12.02
C GLY A 125 -7.73 -9.67 -12.25
N GLY A 126 -6.61 -9.20 -12.80
CA GLY A 126 -5.41 -10.00 -13.00
C GLY A 126 -4.86 -10.55 -11.69
N ILE A 127 -4.80 -9.74 -10.63
CA ILE A 127 -4.35 -10.19 -9.32
C ILE A 127 -5.37 -11.14 -8.68
N ILE A 128 -6.66 -10.79 -8.67
CA ILE A 128 -7.71 -11.65 -8.11
C ILE A 128 -7.73 -13.02 -8.81
N SER A 129 -7.46 -13.07 -10.13
CA SER A 129 -7.40 -14.33 -10.88
C SER A 129 -6.38 -15.33 -10.32
N LEU A 130 -5.30 -14.84 -9.68
CA LEU A 130 -4.29 -15.71 -9.05
C LEU A 130 -4.86 -16.52 -7.88
N ALA A 131 -5.91 -16.03 -7.22
CA ALA A 131 -6.56 -16.75 -6.13
C ALA A 131 -7.34 -18.00 -6.60
N PHE A 132 -7.69 -18.07 -7.88
CA PHE A 132 -8.45 -19.18 -8.48
C PHE A 132 -7.56 -20.27 -9.07
N GLN A 133 -6.24 -20.15 -8.94
CA GLN A 133 -5.31 -21.08 -9.54
C GLN A 133 -5.38 -22.47 -8.88
N GLY A 134 -6.18 -23.38 -9.46
CA GLY A 134 -6.21 -24.80 -9.15
C GLY A 134 -6.86 -25.19 -7.82
N ARG A 135 -7.63 -24.30 -7.18
CA ARG A 135 -8.26 -24.55 -5.86
C ARG A 135 -9.64 -23.89 -5.74
N LYS A 136 -10.56 -24.52 -5.00
CA LYS A 136 -11.84 -23.92 -4.59
C LYS A 136 -11.58 -22.82 -3.57
N LEU A 137 -12.33 -21.71 -3.64
CA LEU A 137 -12.20 -20.62 -2.68
C LEU A 137 -12.63 -21.06 -1.28
N GLY A 138 -11.77 -20.84 -0.29
CA GLY A 138 -12.13 -21.00 1.11
C GLY A 138 -13.06 -19.88 1.58
N LEU A 139 -14.38 -20.08 1.47
CA LEU A 139 -15.39 -19.07 1.81
C LEU A 139 -15.26 -18.50 3.23
N GLY A 140 -14.76 -19.29 4.19
CA GLY A 140 -14.52 -18.82 5.57
C GLY A 140 -13.37 -17.81 5.71
N SER A 141 -12.45 -17.76 4.75
CA SER A 141 -11.32 -16.82 4.74
C SER A 141 -11.60 -15.54 3.95
N LEU A 142 -12.64 -15.55 3.13
CA LEU A 142 -13.00 -14.45 2.23
C LEU A 142 -13.35 -13.14 2.97
N PRO A 143 -14.11 -13.14 4.09
CA PRO A 143 -14.39 -11.91 4.83
C PRO A 143 -13.13 -11.22 5.37
N TYR A 144 -12.14 -12.01 5.80
CA TYR A 144 -10.87 -11.46 6.29
C TYR A 144 -10.00 -10.92 5.15
N ALA A 145 -9.99 -11.63 4.01
CA ALA A 145 -9.27 -11.19 2.83
C ALA A 145 -9.85 -9.87 2.27
N LEU A 146 -11.17 -9.78 2.13
CA LEU A 146 -11.86 -8.55 1.70
C LEU A 146 -11.75 -7.44 2.75
N GLY A 147 -11.90 -7.76 4.04
CA GLY A 147 -11.70 -6.81 5.13
C GLY A 147 -10.30 -6.20 5.11
N THR A 148 -9.27 -7.00 4.84
CA THR A 148 -7.90 -6.50 4.63
C THR A 148 -7.84 -5.54 3.43
N GLY A 149 -8.49 -5.88 2.31
CA GLY A 149 -8.63 -4.99 1.15
C GLY A 149 -9.34 -3.68 1.47
N CYS A 150 -10.39 -3.71 2.30
CA CYS A 150 -11.10 -2.52 2.78
C CYS A 150 -10.21 -1.62 3.64
N PHE A 151 -9.42 -2.17 4.56
CA PHE A 151 -8.46 -1.36 5.31
C PHE A 151 -7.40 -0.75 4.39
N ILE A 152 -6.90 -1.51 3.41
CA ILE A 152 -5.97 -0.97 2.39
C ILE A 152 -6.59 0.19 1.64
N GLY A 153 -7.84 0.04 1.19
CA GLY A 153 -8.60 1.10 0.55
C GLY A 153 -8.74 2.33 1.44
N ALA A 154 -9.23 2.13 2.66
CA ALA A 154 -9.55 3.19 3.61
C ALA A 154 -8.31 4.00 4.00
N TYR A 155 -7.20 3.35 4.39
CA TYR A 155 -5.99 4.10 4.74
C TYR A 155 -5.39 4.80 3.53
N SER A 156 -5.43 4.18 2.34
CA SER A 156 -4.83 4.77 1.14
C SER A 156 -5.57 6.04 0.71
N VAL A 157 -6.91 6.05 0.80
CA VAL A 157 -7.72 7.24 0.51
C VAL A 157 -7.52 8.30 1.59
N THR A 158 -7.49 7.89 2.86
CA THR A 158 -7.23 8.79 4.00
C THR A 158 -5.88 9.47 3.86
N ASP A 159 -4.84 8.71 3.51
CA ASP A 159 -3.50 9.20 3.26
C ASP A 159 -3.41 10.09 2.02
N GLY A 160 -4.08 9.71 0.94
CA GLY A 160 -4.13 10.51 -0.29
C GLY A 160 -4.78 11.89 -0.07
N ILE A 161 -5.83 11.96 0.75
CA ILE A 161 -6.43 13.24 1.15
C ILE A 161 -5.51 13.98 2.12
N GLY A 162 -5.01 13.30 3.15
CA GLY A 162 -4.16 13.87 4.19
C GLY A 162 -2.87 14.49 3.64
N VAL A 163 -2.19 13.81 2.72
CA VAL A 163 -0.95 14.31 2.10
C VAL A 163 -1.19 15.58 1.29
N ARG A 164 -2.35 15.70 0.63
CA ARG A 164 -2.71 16.89 -0.17
C ARG A 164 -3.06 18.10 0.70
N LEU A 165 -3.61 17.84 1.89
CA LEU A 165 -3.89 18.87 2.89
C LEU A 165 -2.69 19.20 3.78
N SER A 166 -1.55 18.52 3.60
CA SER A 166 -0.41 18.64 4.51
C SER A 166 0.55 19.78 4.17
N GLY A 167 0.55 20.26 2.92
CA GLY A 167 1.56 21.18 2.39
C GLY A 167 2.98 20.58 2.24
N THR A 168 3.24 19.41 2.81
CA THR A 168 4.56 18.74 2.82
C THR A 168 4.39 17.22 2.75
N PRO A 169 4.48 16.61 1.55
CA PRO A 169 4.28 15.17 1.41
C PRO A 169 5.23 14.33 2.26
N VAL A 170 6.50 14.72 2.32
CA VAL A 170 7.53 14.05 3.14
C VAL A 170 7.22 14.20 4.63
N GLY A 171 6.84 15.40 5.07
CA GLY A 171 6.43 15.64 6.46
C GLY A 171 5.24 14.77 6.84
N TYR A 172 4.21 14.71 5.99
CA TYR A 172 3.03 13.88 6.23
C TYR A 172 3.40 12.40 6.36
N THR A 173 4.20 11.86 5.42
CA THR A 173 4.68 10.47 5.49
C THR A 173 5.39 10.20 6.81
N VAL A 174 6.36 11.04 7.20
CA VAL A 174 7.17 10.82 8.40
C VAL A 174 6.29 10.79 9.66
N TRP A 175 5.39 11.76 9.82
CA TRP A 175 4.54 11.85 10.99
C TRP A 175 3.47 10.74 11.05
N MET A 176 2.81 10.43 9.94
CA MET A 176 1.83 9.34 9.88
C MET A 176 2.51 7.98 10.13
N CYS A 177 3.67 7.72 9.51
CA CYS A 177 4.42 6.49 9.73
C CYS A 177 4.96 6.37 11.16
N LEU A 178 5.35 7.49 11.79
CA LEU A 178 5.70 7.51 13.21
C LEU A 178 4.52 7.11 14.10
N LEU A 179 3.35 7.71 13.88
CA LEU A 179 2.13 7.39 14.64
C LEU A 179 1.78 5.91 14.50
N TRP A 180 1.75 5.39 13.28
CA TRP A 180 1.49 3.97 13.05
C TRP A 180 2.55 3.07 13.68
N GLY A 181 3.83 3.41 13.50
CA GLY A 181 4.96 2.65 14.02
C GLY A 181 4.96 2.56 15.55
N VAL A 182 4.50 3.60 16.24
CA VAL A 182 4.34 3.64 17.71
C VAL A 182 3.11 2.84 18.18
N LEU A 183 2.04 2.78 17.40
CA LEU A 183 0.81 2.06 17.77
C LEU A 183 0.91 0.54 17.61
N ALA A 184 1.75 0.05 16.70
CA ALA A 184 1.85 -1.39 16.42
C ALA A 184 2.45 -2.25 17.57
N PRO A 185 3.51 -1.82 18.29
CA PRO A 185 4.09 -2.61 19.39
C PRO A 185 3.14 -2.83 20.58
N PRO A 186 2.37 -1.84 21.07
CA PRO A 186 1.34 -2.07 22.08
C PRO A 186 0.33 -3.15 21.66
N VAL A 187 -0.11 -3.13 20.40
CA VAL A 187 -1.05 -4.11 19.86
C VAL A 187 -0.44 -5.51 19.82
N TYR A 188 0.81 -5.64 19.39
CA TYR A 188 1.52 -6.92 19.39
C TYR A 188 1.51 -7.56 20.77
N ALA A 189 1.78 -6.76 21.77
CA ALA A 189 2.07 -7.29 23.08
C ALA A 189 0.82 -7.42 23.96
N LEU A 190 -0.29 -6.75 23.61
CA LEU A 190 -1.65 -7.14 24.03
C LEU A 190 -2.07 -8.51 23.49
N LEU A 191 -1.63 -8.90 22.29
CA LEU A 191 -1.97 -10.19 21.68
C LEU A 191 -1.08 -11.35 22.12
N ARG A 192 0.09 -11.06 22.69
CA ARG A 192 1.11 -12.04 23.07
C ARG A 192 1.77 -11.65 24.39
N ASP A 193 2.97 -11.07 24.32
CA ASP A 193 3.78 -10.60 25.45
C ASP A 193 4.99 -9.80 24.90
N TRP A 194 5.42 -8.75 25.60
CA TRP A 194 6.63 -7.97 25.31
C TRP A 194 7.89 -8.84 25.29
N ARG A 195 7.98 -9.87 26.14
CA ARG A 195 9.17 -10.74 26.22
C ARG A 195 9.42 -11.51 24.92
N SER A 196 8.36 -11.78 24.16
CA SER A 196 8.45 -12.46 22.86
C SER A 196 8.99 -11.59 21.71
N LEU A 197 9.26 -10.30 21.98
CA LEU A 197 9.89 -9.40 21.00
C LEU A 197 11.38 -9.66 20.85
N VAL A 198 12.05 -10.19 21.88
CA VAL A 198 13.49 -10.44 21.83
C VAL A 198 13.74 -11.70 21.01
N ARG A 199 14.41 -11.54 19.86
CA ARG A 199 14.92 -12.63 19.01
C ARG A 199 16.37 -12.37 18.63
N GLY A 200 16.97 -13.32 17.90
CA GLY A 200 18.36 -13.23 17.48
C GLY A 200 18.64 -11.98 16.62
N PRO A 201 19.85 -11.41 16.71
CA PRO A 201 20.19 -10.13 16.08
C PRO A 201 20.02 -10.16 14.55
N ARG A 202 20.29 -11.31 13.91
CA ARG A 202 20.11 -11.49 12.47
C ARG A 202 18.65 -11.38 12.05
N GLU A 203 17.73 -12.01 12.79
CA GLU A 203 16.29 -11.94 12.48
C GLU A 203 15.78 -10.51 12.65
N THR A 204 16.20 -9.85 13.72
CA THR A 204 15.83 -8.46 14.02
C THR A 204 16.34 -7.52 12.94
N LEU A 205 17.59 -7.69 12.49
CA LEU A 205 18.18 -6.87 11.42
C LEU A 205 17.44 -7.06 10.08
N ILE A 206 17.09 -8.30 9.72
CA ILE A 206 16.33 -8.58 8.49
C ILE A 206 14.95 -7.94 8.55
N ALA A 207 14.23 -8.06 9.68
CA ALA A 207 12.92 -7.45 9.84
C ALA A 207 13.00 -5.92 9.84
N ALA A 208 13.99 -5.34 10.53
CA ALA A 208 14.23 -3.89 10.54
C ALA A 208 14.56 -3.36 9.13
N GLY A 209 15.40 -4.06 8.38
CA GLY A 209 15.71 -3.74 6.98
C GLY A 209 14.46 -3.77 6.09
N GLY A 210 13.59 -4.77 6.28
CA GLY A 210 12.27 -4.81 5.64
C GLY A 210 11.40 -3.59 5.99
N GLY A 211 11.47 -3.10 7.22
CA GLY A 211 10.78 -1.89 7.69
C GLY A 211 11.26 -0.64 6.97
N VAL A 212 12.58 -0.46 6.83
CA VAL A 212 13.17 0.69 6.12
C VAL A 212 12.80 0.66 4.64
N VAL A 213 12.88 -0.49 3.98
CA VAL A 213 12.46 -0.64 2.57
C VAL A 213 10.96 -0.35 2.41
N SER A 214 10.13 -0.79 3.36
CA SER A 214 8.69 -0.50 3.39
C SER A 214 8.42 0.99 3.56
N LEU A 215 9.14 1.68 4.44
CA LEU A 215 9.02 3.14 4.62
C LEU A 215 9.33 3.89 3.32
N ILE A 216 10.42 3.54 2.64
CA ILE A 216 10.82 4.16 1.38
C ILE A 216 9.75 3.90 0.31
N ALA A 217 9.31 2.63 0.18
CA ALA A 217 8.28 2.26 -0.78
C ALA A 217 6.96 3.04 -0.54
N TYR A 218 6.51 3.10 0.71
CA TYR A 218 5.27 3.79 1.05
C TYR A 218 5.39 5.31 0.94
N GLY A 219 6.54 5.89 1.31
CA GLY A 219 6.80 7.32 1.10
C GLY A 219 6.74 7.73 -0.37
N ILE A 220 7.25 6.89 -1.29
CA ILE A 220 7.11 7.13 -2.73
C ILE A 220 5.64 7.06 -3.15
N VAL A 221 4.85 6.10 -2.63
CA VAL A 221 3.41 5.99 -2.92
C VAL A 221 2.66 7.23 -2.43
N ILE A 222 2.91 7.69 -1.21
CA ILE A 222 2.29 8.90 -0.63
C ILE A 222 2.65 10.14 -1.45
N PHE A 223 3.92 10.28 -1.83
CA PHE A 223 4.37 11.36 -2.71
C PHE A 223 3.69 11.29 -4.10
N ALA A 224 3.53 10.10 -4.67
CA ALA A 224 2.82 9.94 -5.93
C ALA A 224 1.32 10.30 -5.78
N MET A 225 0.68 9.93 -4.66
CA MET A 225 -0.71 10.29 -4.36
C MET A 225 -0.91 11.79 -4.13
N SER A 226 0.12 12.54 -3.72
CA SER A 226 0.02 14.00 -3.63
C SER A 226 0.01 14.69 -5.00
N LEU A 227 0.46 13.99 -6.06
CA LEU A 227 0.60 14.55 -7.40
C LEU A 227 -0.33 13.92 -8.44
N GLY A 228 -0.89 12.73 -8.17
CA GLY A 228 -1.70 11.98 -9.13
C GLY A 228 -2.87 11.24 -8.50
N PRO A 229 -3.80 10.74 -9.34
CA PRO A 229 -5.03 10.10 -8.88
C PRO A 229 -4.76 8.89 -7.97
N MET A 230 -5.43 8.83 -6.82
CA MET A 230 -5.16 7.81 -5.81
C MET A 230 -5.40 6.39 -6.34
N GLY A 231 -6.46 6.19 -7.13
CA GLY A 231 -6.82 4.91 -7.73
C GLY A 231 -5.73 4.37 -8.69
N SER A 232 -5.24 5.24 -9.57
CA SER A 232 -4.16 4.94 -10.53
C SER A 232 -2.85 4.58 -9.82
N VAL A 233 -2.45 5.37 -8.82
CA VAL A 233 -1.25 5.11 -8.02
C VAL A 233 -1.37 3.78 -7.26
N SER A 234 -2.53 3.52 -6.65
CA SER A 234 -2.81 2.27 -5.95
C SER A 234 -2.71 1.06 -6.87
N ALA A 235 -3.33 1.11 -8.06
CA ALA A 235 -3.23 0.03 -9.03
C ALA A 235 -1.79 -0.20 -9.52
N LEU A 236 -1.03 0.86 -9.83
CA LEU A 236 0.36 0.69 -10.25
C LEU A 236 1.25 0.10 -9.15
N ARG A 237 1.01 0.44 -7.88
CA ARG A 237 1.68 -0.20 -6.74
C ARG A 237 1.45 -1.71 -6.73
N GLU A 238 0.26 -2.17 -7.12
CA GLU A 238 -0.09 -3.60 -7.15
C GLU A 238 0.59 -4.39 -8.28
N THR A 239 1.29 -3.73 -9.21
CA THR A 239 2.21 -4.39 -10.15
C THR A 239 3.37 -5.09 -9.45
N SER A 240 3.57 -4.85 -8.14
CA SER A 240 4.51 -5.58 -7.28
C SER A 240 4.34 -7.10 -7.38
N VAL A 241 3.14 -7.59 -7.70
CA VAL A 241 2.89 -9.04 -7.91
C VAL A 241 3.67 -9.58 -9.11
N VAL A 242 3.80 -8.80 -10.19
CA VAL A 242 4.60 -9.17 -11.37
C VAL A 242 6.08 -9.21 -10.99
N PHE A 243 6.57 -8.19 -10.30
CA PHE A 243 7.96 -8.15 -9.83
C PHE A 243 8.27 -9.28 -8.85
N ALA A 244 7.35 -9.60 -7.93
CA ALA A 244 7.50 -10.74 -7.03
C ALA A 244 7.58 -12.08 -7.77
N ALA A 245 6.79 -12.26 -8.84
CA ALA A 245 6.87 -13.46 -9.67
C ALA A 245 8.21 -13.58 -10.41
N VAL A 246 8.73 -12.46 -10.92
CA VAL A 246 10.06 -12.41 -11.56
C VAL A 246 11.17 -12.72 -10.55
N ILE A 247 11.15 -12.08 -9.38
CA ILE A 247 12.11 -12.32 -8.30
C ILE A 247 12.08 -13.79 -7.88
N GLY A 248 10.89 -14.37 -7.68
CA GLY A 248 10.74 -15.79 -7.35
C GLY A 248 11.28 -16.73 -8.43
N ARG A 249 11.07 -16.41 -9.72
CA ARG A 249 11.61 -17.21 -10.82
C ARG A 249 13.13 -17.14 -10.93
N VAL A 250 13.72 -15.95 -10.76
CA VAL A 250 15.15 -15.69 -10.97
C VAL A 250 15.98 -16.15 -9.77
N PHE A 251 15.57 -15.81 -8.55
CA PHE A 251 16.36 -16.06 -7.34
C PHE A 251 15.98 -17.34 -6.61
N LEU A 252 14.72 -17.81 -6.74
CA LEU A 252 14.22 -18.99 -6.03
C LEU A 252 13.95 -20.19 -6.96
N ASN A 253 14.23 -20.05 -8.26
CA ASN A 253 13.95 -21.07 -9.29
C ASN A 253 12.50 -21.60 -9.27
N GLU A 254 11.53 -20.76 -8.87
CA GLU A 254 10.11 -21.13 -8.89
C GLU A 254 9.61 -21.35 -10.32
N ARG A 255 8.86 -22.43 -10.55
CA ARG A 255 8.21 -22.67 -11.84
C ARG A 255 7.00 -21.74 -11.99
N LEU A 256 7.02 -20.90 -13.02
CA LEU A 256 5.88 -20.07 -13.40
C LEU A 256 4.89 -20.92 -14.19
N THR A 257 3.64 -20.99 -13.71
CA THR A 257 2.56 -21.64 -14.44
C THR A 257 2.03 -20.73 -15.55
N ALA A 258 1.43 -21.31 -16.60
CA ALA A 258 0.79 -20.54 -17.66
C ALA A 258 -0.27 -19.57 -17.12
N TRP A 259 -1.02 -19.99 -16.09
CA TRP A 259 -2.01 -19.14 -15.40
C TRP A 259 -1.38 -17.90 -14.76
N ARG A 260 -0.26 -18.07 -14.04
CA ARG A 260 0.44 -16.95 -13.40
C ARG A 260 1.04 -16.01 -14.44
N ILE A 261 1.53 -16.54 -15.56
CA ILE A 261 2.02 -15.71 -16.68
C ILE A 261 0.89 -14.88 -17.27
N ALA A 262 -0.26 -15.50 -17.58
CA ALA A 262 -1.42 -14.78 -18.10
C ALA A 262 -1.90 -13.67 -17.16
N ALA A 263 -1.97 -13.95 -15.85
CA ALA A 263 -2.30 -12.96 -14.84
C ALA A 263 -1.29 -11.79 -14.82
N CYS A 264 0.02 -12.08 -14.91
CA CYS A 264 1.05 -11.04 -14.98
C CYS A 264 0.91 -10.18 -16.25
N CYS A 265 0.59 -10.79 -17.40
CA CYS A 265 0.33 -10.07 -18.64
C CYS A 265 -0.89 -9.13 -18.53
N ILE A 266 -1.97 -9.59 -17.90
CA ILE A 266 -3.17 -8.77 -17.64
C ILE A 266 -2.81 -7.57 -16.74
N VAL A 267 -2.07 -7.80 -15.66
CA VAL A 267 -1.61 -6.72 -14.76
C VAL A 267 -0.71 -5.73 -15.49
N ALA A 268 0.23 -6.21 -16.32
CA ALA A 268 1.11 -5.36 -17.11
C ALA A 268 0.33 -4.52 -18.13
N ALA A 269 -0.67 -5.11 -18.81
CA ALA A 269 -1.57 -4.37 -19.71
C ALA A 269 -2.34 -3.28 -18.96
N GLY A 270 -2.88 -3.59 -17.77
CA GLY A 270 -3.53 -2.60 -16.93
C GLY A 270 -2.61 -1.45 -16.49
N ALA A 271 -1.35 -1.76 -16.17
CA ALA A 271 -0.34 -0.75 -15.84
C ALA A 271 -0.04 0.18 -17.02
N ILE A 272 0.04 -0.36 -18.25
CA ILE A 272 0.20 0.44 -19.48
C ILE A 272 -1.01 1.34 -19.69
N CYS A 273 -2.23 0.82 -19.50
CA CYS A 273 -3.44 1.63 -19.55
C CYS A 273 -3.38 2.78 -18.54
N ILE A 274 -2.92 2.57 -17.31
CA ILE A 274 -2.82 3.67 -16.32
C ILE A 274 -1.73 4.68 -16.69
N GLY A 275 -0.63 4.21 -17.30
CA GLY A 275 0.49 5.02 -17.72
C GLY A 275 0.21 5.95 -18.91
N HIS A 276 -0.93 5.80 -19.60
CA HIS A 276 -1.26 6.65 -20.74
C HIS A 276 -1.43 8.14 -20.33
N ASP A 277 -1.14 9.04 -21.29
CA ASP A 277 -1.07 10.50 -21.10
C ASP A 277 -2.43 11.21 -20.89
N GLY A 278 -3.48 10.51 -20.47
CA GLY A 278 -4.83 11.07 -20.29
C GLY A 278 -5.05 11.92 -19.03
N GLY A 279 -4.06 12.04 -18.14
CA GLY A 279 -4.20 12.68 -16.82
C GLY A 279 -4.22 14.21 -16.81
N ALA A 280 -4.13 14.88 -17.95
CA ALA A 280 -4.00 16.33 -18.05
C ALA A 280 -5.35 17.09 -18.00
N ARG A 281 -6.29 16.66 -17.16
CA ARG A 281 -7.49 17.46 -16.84
C ARG A 281 -7.77 17.45 -15.35
N HIS A 282 -6.82 17.93 -14.55
CA HIS A 282 -7.14 18.40 -13.21
C HIS A 282 -8.02 19.65 -13.33
N VAL A 283 -9.30 19.51 -13.01
CA VAL A 283 -10.18 20.63 -12.67
C VAL A 283 -9.67 21.21 -11.36
N VAL A 284 -8.77 22.18 -11.45
CA VAL A 284 -8.53 23.11 -10.35
C VAL A 284 -9.80 23.94 -10.22
N PRO A 285 -10.52 23.93 -9.09
CA PRO A 285 -11.60 24.88 -8.89
C PRO A 285 -10.99 26.29 -8.94
N ARG A 286 -11.36 27.09 -9.95
CA ARG A 286 -11.04 28.52 -9.98
C ARG A 286 -11.51 29.12 -8.67
N ARG A 287 -10.59 29.73 -7.91
CA ARG A 287 -10.97 30.63 -6.82
C ARG A 287 -11.92 31.68 -7.43
N PRO A 288 -13.09 31.97 -6.81
CA PRO A 288 -13.88 33.10 -7.26
C PRO A 288 -13.03 34.35 -7.13
N ASP A 289 -12.97 35.13 -8.21
CA ASP A 289 -12.30 36.41 -8.25
C ASP A 289 -12.78 37.23 -7.06
N ALA A 290 -11.84 37.59 -6.17
CA ALA A 290 -12.08 38.60 -5.16
C ALA A 290 -12.35 39.90 -5.93
N GLY A 291 -13.63 40.19 -6.13
CA GLY A 291 -14.09 41.44 -6.70
C GLY A 291 -13.47 42.59 -5.93
N VAL A 292 -12.64 43.35 -6.64
CA VAL A 292 -12.16 44.66 -6.24
C VAL A 292 -13.39 45.55 -6.09
N ALA A 293 -13.86 45.72 -4.86
CA ALA A 293 -14.74 46.83 -4.52
C ALA A 293 -13.86 48.09 -4.46
N ARG A 294 -14.00 48.94 -5.48
CA ARG A 294 -13.76 50.38 -5.36
C ARG A 294 -15.05 51.04 -4.89
#